data_AF-A0A229R7X1-F1
#
_entry.id   AF-A0A229R7X1-F1
#
_cell.length_a   1.000
_cell.length_b   1.000
_cell.length_c   1.000
_cell.angle_alpha   90.00
_cell.angle_beta   90.00
_cell.angle_gamma   90.00
#
_symmetry.space_group_name_H-M   'P 1'
#
loop_
_entity.id
_entity.type
_entity.pdbx_description
1 polymer ?
#
loop_
_entity_poly.entity_id
_entity_poly.type
_entity_poly.pdbx_seq_one_letter_code
_entity_poly.pdbx_strand_id
1 'polypeptide(L)'
;MNEVKSLVSAVRNGLAALADPEKAPSMQAYMKSEMPFLGVASPPRAALLKQVYAEHSLPDRVSFSTAVLTLWREASFREERYAAIALSGHRAYTRWQDGDLLGLYEEMIVTGAWWDYVDEVAIRRV
;
A
#
# COMPACT_ATOMS: atom_id res chain seq x y z
N MET A 1 14.61 11.24 3.47
CA MET A 1 13.87 11.50 2.19
C MET A 1 14.33 10.56 1.07
N ASN A 2 15.56 10.05 1.12
CA ASN A 2 16.04 9.04 0.18
C ASN A 2 15.44 7.65 0.46
N GLU A 3 15.15 7.35 1.73
CA GLU A 3 14.59 6.08 2.22
C GLU A 3 13.16 5.91 1.74
N VAL A 4 12.35 6.97 1.82
CA VAL A 4 10.97 6.99 1.29
C VAL A 4 10.98 6.72 -0.20
N LYS A 5 11.80 7.46 -0.97
CA LYS A 5 11.91 7.26 -2.42
C LYS A 5 12.38 5.84 -2.73
N SER A 6 13.37 5.34 -2.01
CA SER A 6 13.92 3.99 -2.18
C SER A 6 12.85 2.91 -1.95
N LEU A 7 12.08 2.99 -0.86
CA LEU A 7 10.98 2.05 -0.58
C LEU A 7 9.89 2.14 -1.66
N VAL A 8 9.44 3.35 -2.01
CA VAL A 8 8.37 3.55 -3.00
C VAL A 8 8.80 3.00 -4.37
N SER A 9 10.02 3.28 -4.80
CA SER A 9 10.59 2.72 -6.03
C SER A 9 10.71 1.20 -5.98
N ALA A 10 11.15 0.63 -4.85
CA ALA A 10 11.26 -0.83 -4.70
C ALA A 10 9.89 -1.52 -4.79
N VAL A 11 8.86 -0.96 -4.14
CA VAL A 11 7.48 -1.45 -4.25
C VAL A 11 7.00 -1.40 -5.70
N ARG A 12 7.10 -0.25 -6.36
CA ARG A 12 6.62 -0.05 -7.74
C ARG A 12 7.34 -0.96 -8.73
N ASN A 13 8.67 -1.04 -8.65
CA ASN A 13 9.47 -1.90 -9.52
C ASN A 13 9.16 -3.38 -9.28
N GLY A 14 9.01 -3.80 -8.02
CA GLY A 14 8.64 -5.17 -7.69
C GLY A 14 7.26 -5.55 -8.20
N LEU A 15 6.27 -4.67 -8.06
CA LEU A 15 4.92 -4.89 -8.58
C LEU A 15 4.92 -4.97 -10.11
N ALA A 16 5.67 -4.08 -10.78
CA ALA A 16 5.83 -4.11 -12.23
C ALA A 16 6.49 -5.41 -12.72
N ALA A 17 7.49 -5.92 -11.99
CA ALA A 17 8.15 -7.19 -12.32
C ALA A 17 7.24 -8.42 -12.16
N LEU A 18 6.23 -8.34 -11.30
CA LEU A 18 5.23 -9.39 -11.09
C LEU A 18 3.94 -9.18 -11.90
N ALA A 19 3.88 -8.14 -12.73
CA ALA A 19 2.68 -7.79 -13.48
C ALA A 19 2.27 -8.93 -14.42
N ASP A 20 0.95 -9.15 -14.48
CA ASP A 20 0.32 -10.16 -15.32
C ASP A 20 -0.80 -9.47 -16.12
N PRO A 21 -0.48 -8.99 -17.35
CA PRO A 21 -1.44 -8.27 -18.18
C PRO A 21 -2.67 -9.12 -18.56
N GLU A 22 -2.57 -10.45 -18.55
CA GLU A 22 -3.71 -11.33 -18.84
C GLU A 22 -4.70 -11.36 -17.67
N LYS A 23 -4.20 -11.28 -16.43
CA LYS A 23 -5.05 -11.24 -15.23
C LYS A 23 -5.61 -9.86 -14.92
N ALA A 24 -4.89 -8.79 -15.26
CA ALA A 24 -5.26 -7.41 -14.91
C ALA A 24 -6.71 -7.03 -15.25
N PRO A 25 -7.27 -7.30 -16.46
CA PRO A 25 -8.65 -6.96 -16.79
C PRO A 25 -9.67 -7.69 -15.91
N SER A 26 -9.42 -8.95 -15.60
CA SER A 26 -10.32 -9.77 -14.77
C SER A 26 -10.39 -9.26 -13.33
N MET A 27 -9.24 -8.86 -12.77
CA MET A 27 -9.14 -8.30 -11.43
C MET A 27 -9.80 -6.91 -11.36
N GLN A 28 -9.57 -6.07 -12.37
CA GLN A 28 -10.19 -4.75 -12.46
C GLN A 28 -11.72 -4.84 -12.57
N ALA A 29 -12.23 -5.75 -13.40
CA ALA A 29 -13.67 -5.98 -13.56
C ALA A 29 -14.31 -6.52 -12.28
N TYR A 30 -13.67 -7.49 -11.63
CA TYR A 30 -14.13 -8.03 -10.34
C TYR A 30 -14.26 -6.94 -9.28
N MET A 31 -13.24 -6.08 -9.15
CA MET A 31 -13.25 -4.97 -8.20
C MET A 31 -14.05 -3.76 -8.67
N LYS A 32 -14.63 -3.77 -9.88
CA LYS A 32 -15.29 -2.60 -10.51
C LYS A 32 -14.44 -1.33 -10.36
N SER A 33 -13.13 -1.49 -10.53
CA SER A 33 -12.14 -0.46 -10.19
C SER A 33 -11.95 0.52 -11.34
N GLU A 34 -12.06 1.82 -11.06
CA GLU A 34 -11.65 2.87 -12.00
C GLU A 34 -10.13 2.87 -12.22
N MET A 35 -9.38 2.59 -11.15
CA MET A 35 -7.93 2.45 -11.20
C MET A 35 -7.53 1.13 -11.89
N PRO A 36 -6.54 1.13 -12.79
CA PRO A 36 -6.07 -0.08 -13.45
C PRO A 36 -5.39 -1.03 -12.45
N PHE A 37 -5.29 -2.29 -12.86
CA PHE A 37 -4.52 -3.32 -12.17
C PHE A 37 -3.25 -3.67 -12.95
N LEU A 38 -2.21 -4.08 -12.24
CA LEU A 38 -1.05 -4.75 -12.80
C LEU A 38 -1.29 -6.25 -13.00
N GLY A 39 -2.29 -6.83 -12.33
CA GLY A 39 -2.59 -8.27 -12.38
C GLY A 39 -1.88 -9.06 -11.26
N VAL A 40 -1.37 -8.39 -10.23
CA VAL A 40 -0.59 -9.05 -9.17
C VAL A 40 -1.51 -9.60 -8.09
N ALA A 41 -1.69 -10.91 -8.10
CA ALA A 41 -2.49 -11.62 -7.10
C ALA A 41 -1.98 -11.43 -5.66
N SER A 42 -2.86 -11.65 -4.67
CA SER A 42 -2.56 -11.39 -3.26
C SER A 42 -1.34 -12.17 -2.72
N PRO A 43 -1.18 -13.50 -2.95
CA PRO A 43 -0.02 -14.23 -2.44
C PRO A 43 1.35 -13.74 -2.96
N PRO A 44 1.59 -13.59 -4.28
CA PRO A 44 2.87 -13.07 -4.76
C PRO A 44 3.10 -11.61 -4.35
N ARG A 45 2.03 -10.78 -4.30
CA ARG A 45 2.11 -9.42 -3.79
C ARG A 45 2.57 -9.39 -2.32
N ALA A 46 1.95 -10.20 -1.45
CA ALA A 46 2.30 -10.26 -0.04
C ALA A 46 3.74 -10.71 0.19
N ALA A 47 4.22 -11.71 -0.59
CA ALA A 47 5.60 -12.17 -0.55
C ALA A 47 6.58 -11.05 -0.93
N LEU A 48 6.31 -10.35 -2.03
CA LEU A 48 7.10 -9.19 -2.48
C LEU A 48 7.17 -8.10 -1.40
N LEU A 49 6.01 -7.65 -0.91
CA LEU A 49 5.95 -6.53 0.04
C LEU A 49 6.68 -6.86 1.35
N LYS A 50 6.58 -8.11 1.82
CA LYS A 50 7.31 -8.58 2.99
C LYS A 50 8.82 -8.44 2.82
N GLN A 51 9.34 -8.79 1.64
CA GLN A 51 10.76 -8.65 1.34
C GLN A 51 11.16 -7.17 1.25
N VAL A 52 10.43 -6.37 0.47
CA VAL A 52 10.74 -4.94 0.28
C VAL A 52 10.74 -4.17 1.60
N TYR A 53 9.77 -4.42 2.49
CA TYR A 53 9.71 -3.72 3.78
C TYR A 53 10.77 -4.17 4.78
N ALA A 54 11.36 -5.35 4.59
CA ALA A 54 12.50 -5.79 5.38
C ALA A 54 13.82 -5.16 4.90
N GLU A 55 13.97 -4.96 3.59
CA GLU A 55 15.17 -4.38 2.97
C GLU A 55 15.21 -2.85 3.06
N HIS A 56 14.03 -2.20 3.05
CA HIS A 56 13.90 -0.74 3.04
C HIS A 56 13.20 -0.24 4.31
N SER A 57 13.91 -0.25 5.44
CA SER A 57 13.35 0.26 6.71
C SER A 57 13.25 1.80 6.73
N LEU A 58 12.15 2.32 7.26
CA LEU A 58 11.95 3.75 7.45
C LEU A 58 12.42 4.16 8.87
N PRO A 59 13.27 5.19 9.00
CA PRO A 59 13.94 5.50 10.27
C PRO A 59 13.02 6.13 11.32
N ASP A 60 11.97 6.83 10.89
CA ASP A 60 11.14 7.65 11.75
C ASP A 60 9.66 7.68 11.31
N ARG A 61 8.81 8.22 12.18
CA ARG A 61 7.37 8.34 11.94
C ARG A 61 7.07 9.19 10.70
N VAL A 62 7.84 10.25 10.46
CA VAL A 62 7.60 11.18 9.35
C VAL A 62 7.82 10.49 8.02
N SER A 63 8.94 9.78 7.88
CA SER A 63 9.25 8.96 6.70
C SER A 63 8.26 7.81 6.52
N PHE A 64 7.81 7.18 7.61
CA PHE A 64 6.72 6.20 7.57
C PHE A 64 5.41 6.75 7.00
N SER A 65 4.86 7.81 7.60
CA SER A 65 3.60 8.40 7.15
C SER A 65 3.73 8.95 5.74
N THR A 66 4.89 9.52 5.39
CA THR A 66 5.16 10.01 4.03
C THR A 66 5.15 8.85 3.03
N ALA A 67 5.80 7.73 3.31
CA ALA A 67 5.83 6.58 2.41
C ALA A 67 4.44 5.96 2.21
N VAL A 68 3.65 5.81 3.28
CA VAL A 68 2.27 5.31 3.19
C VAL A 68 1.43 6.23 2.32
N LEU A 69 1.46 7.54 2.58
CA LEU A 69 0.67 8.52 1.82
C LEU A 69 1.16 8.67 0.37
N THR A 70 2.47 8.56 0.10
CA THR A 70 2.99 8.55 -1.28
C THR A 70 2.48 7.35 -2.06
N LEU A 71 2.58 6.13 -1.50
CA LEU A 71 2.02 4.93 -2.14
C LEU A 71 0.51 5.01 -2.34
N TRP A 72 -0.19 5.75 -1.48
CA TRP A 72 -1.64 5.90 -1.54
C TRP A 72 -2.13 6.94 -2.55
N ARG A 73 -1.61 8.17 -2.44
CA ARG A 73 -2.03 9.35 -3.22
C ARG A 73 -1.54 9.28 -4.66
N GLU A 74 -0.33 8.78 -4.86
CA GLU A 74 0.30 8.71 -6.19
C GLU A 74 0.15 7.33 -6.83
N ALA A 75 -0.73 6.46 -6.31
CA ALA A 75 -1.00 5.15 -6.88
C ALA A 75 -1.48 5.30 -8.32
N SER A 76 -0.75 4.69 -9.26
CA SER A 76 -1.22 4.54 -10.64
C SER A 76 -1.98 3.24 -10.82
N PHE A 77 -1.65 2.21 -10.03
CA PHE A 77 -2.30 0.92 -10.03
C PHE A 77 -2.88 0.55 -8.66
N ARG A 78 -3.97 -0.23 -8.67
CA ARG A 78 -4.69 -0.60 -7.44
C ARG A 78 -3.78 -1.31 -6.43
N GLU A 79 -2.84 -2.11 -6.92
CA GLU A 79 -1.89 -2.82 -6.08
C GLU A 79 -0.94 -1.91 -5.28
N GLU A 80 -0.71 -0.67 -5.71
CA GLU A 80 0.07 0.32 -4.94
C GLU A 80 -0.70 0.78 -3.68
N ARG A 81 -2.03 0.94 -3.76
CA ARG A 81 -2.86 1.22 -2.58
C ARG A 81 -2.91 0.03 -1.62
N TYR A 82 -2.93 -1.20 -2.13
CA TYR A 82 -2.75 -2.38 -1.27
C TYR A 82 -1.38 -2.39 -0.58
N ALA A 83 -0.33 -1.92 -1.25
CA ALA A 83 0.98 -1.75 -0.63
C ALA A 83 0.95 -0.68 0.48
N ALA A 84 0.30 0.47 0.26
CA ALA A 84 0.11 1.46 1.32
C ALA A 84 -0.59 0.87 2.57
N ILE A 85 -1.67 0.10 2.39
CA ILE A 85 -2.41 -0.56 3.49
C ILE A 85 -1.54 -1.59 4.22
N ALA A 86 -0.76 -2.39 3.46
CA ALA A 86 0.15 -3.36 4.05
C ALA A 86 1.26 -2.69 4.87
N LEU A 87 1.85 -1.60 4.33
CA LEU A 87 2.86 -0.82 5.02
C LEU A 87 2.31 -0.19 6.29
N SER A 88 1.09 0.37 6.24
CA SER A 88 0.46 1.04 7.37
C SER A 88 0.23 0.13 8.59
N GLY A 89 0.18 -1.18 8.35
CA GLY A 89 0.06 -2.23 9.37
C GLY A 89 1.33 -3.01 9.67
N HIS A 90 2.46 -2.62 9.10
CA HIS A 90 3.65 -3.44 9.20
C HIS A 90 4.20 -3.44 10.63
N ARG A 91 4.52 -4.64 11.15
CA ARG A 91 4.89 -4.85 12.56
C ARG A 91 6.09 -4.05 13.05
N ALA A 92 6.98 -3.64 12.15
CA ALA A 92 8.14 -2.82 12.50
C ALA A 92 7.76 -1.39 12.96
N TYR A 93 6.54 -0.95 12.65
CA TYR A 93 6.08 0.41 12.86
C TYR A 93 4.93 0.50 13.87
N THR A 94 4.62 -0.58 14.60
CA THR A 94 3.54 -0.61 15.62
C THR A 94 3.71 0.46 16.68
N ARG A 95 4.95 0.81 17.05
CA ARG A 95 5.26 1.87 18.02
C ARG A 95 4.76 3.27 17.63
N TRP A 96 4.41 3.48 16.35
CA TRP A 96 3.88 4.76 15.84
C TRP A 96 2.38 4.71 15.57
N GLN A 97 1.73 3.55 15.76
CA GLN A 97 0.30 3.38 15.56
C GLN A 97 -0.48 3.83 16.80
N ASP A 98 -0.46 5.13 17.04
CA ASP A 98 -1.22 5.82 18.09
C ASP A 98 -2.20 6.83 17.47
N GLY A 99 -2.92 7.57 18.32
CA GLY A 99 -3.95 8.53 17.91
C GLY A 99 -3.48 9.60 16.92
N ASP A 100 -2.18 9.91 16.89
CA ASP A 100 -1.62 10.91 15.98
C ASP A 100 -1.58 10.39 14.51
N LEU A 101 -1.82 9.08 14.26
CA LEU A 101 -2.02 8.54 12.89
C LEU A 101 -3.49 8.55 12.44
N LEU A 102 -4.45 8.93 13.29
CA LEU A 102 -5.86 8.91 12.91
C LEU A 102 -6.13 9.75 11.65
N GLY A 103 -5.49 10.92 11.51
CA GLY A 103 -5.62 11.74 10.31
C GLY A 103 -5.12 11.04 9.03
N LEU A 104 -4.10 10.19 9.13
CA LEU A 104 -3.63 9.38 8.00
C LEU A 104 -4.67 8.32 7.62
N TYR A 105 -5.26 7.63 8.61
CA TYR A 105 -6.25 6.58 8.35
C TYR A 105 -7.58 7.16 7.88
N GLU A 106 -8.01 8.29 8.43
CA GLU A 106 -9.18 9.03 7.95
C GLU A 106 -9.03 9.38 6.47
N GLU A 107 -7.88 9.92 6.07
CA GLU A 107 -7.62 10.22 4.66
C GLU A 107 -7.72 8.97 3.78
N MET A 108 -7.09 7.86 4.19
CA MET A 108 -7.17 6.60 3.45
C MET A 108 -8.61 6.09 3.33
N ILE A 109 -9.41 6.21 4.39
CA ILE A 109 -10.83 5.79 4.37
C ILE A 109 -11.64 6.69 3.43
N VAL A 110 -11.51 8.01 3.56
CA VAL A 110 -12.32 8.99 2.80
C VAL A 110 -11.95 8.97 1.32
N THR A 111 -10.66 8.95 0.98
CA THR A 111 -10.19 8.97 -0.42
C THR A 111 -10.12 7.58 -1.06
N GLY A 112 -10.27 6.54 -0.25
CA GLY A 112 -10.29 5.14 -0.65
C GLY A 112 -11.66 4.52 -0.61
N ALA A 113 -12.74 5.31 -0.73
CA ALA A 113 -14.16 4.94 -0.55
C ALA A 113 -14.62 3.69 -1.37
N TRP A 114 -14.08 2.54 -1.01
CA TRP A 114 -14.29 1.21 -1.55
C TRP A 114 -14.08 0.21 -0.41
N TRP A 115 -14.91 -0.82 -0.38
CA TRP A 115 -15.01 -1.74 0.75
C TRP A 115 -13.68 -2.40 1.11
N ASP A 116 -12.89 -2.87 0.14
CA ASP A 116 -11.64 -3.60 0.41
C ASP A 116 -10.57 -2.75 1.10
N TYR A 117 -10.53 -1.45 0.81
CA TYR A 117 -9.62 -0.51 1.47
C TYR A 117 -10.13 -0.11 2.85
N VAL A 118 -11.41 0.27 2.91
CA VAL A 118 -12.04 0.78 4.14
C VAL A 118 -12.09 -0.32 5.19
N ASP A 119 -12.48 -1.54 4.82
CA ASP A 119 -12.58 -2.67 5.75
C ASP A 119 -11.22 -2.98 6.39
N GLU A 120 -10.15 -3.07 5.60
CA GLU A 120 -8.82 -3.38 6.13
C GLU A 120 -8.27 -2.26 7.03
N VAL A 121 -8.52 -0.99 6.69
CA VAL A 121 -8.06 0.15 7.50
C VAL A 121 -8.90 0.29 8.76
N ALA A 122 -10.22 0.30 8.65
CA ALA A 122 -11.13 0.53 9.77
C ALA A 122 -11.13 -0.61 10.80
N ILE A 123 -10.97 -1.87 10.36
CA ILE A 123 -10.98 -3.03 11.29
C ILE A 123 -9.65 -3.17 12.03
N ARG A 124 -8.53 -2.75 11.42
CA ARG A 124 -7.18 -3.09 11.92
C ARG A 124 -6.31 -1.89 12.31
N ARG A 125 -6.74 -0.65 12.08
CA ARG A 125 -5.94 0.57 12.32
C ARG A 125 -6.64 1.61 13.18
N VAL A 126 -7.96 1.54 13.29
CA VAL A 126 -8.81 2.36 14.17
C VAL A 126 -9.31 1.47 15.30
#